data_AF-A0ABD4ZGI1-F1
#
_entry.id   AF-A0ABD4ZGI1-F1
#
_cell.length_a   1.000
_cell.length_b   1.000
_cell.length_c   1.000
_cell.angle_alpha   90.00
_cell.angle_beta   90.00
_cell.angle_gamma   90.00
#
_symmetry.space_group_name_H-M   'P 1'
#
loop_
_entity.id
_entity.type
_entity.pdbx_description
1 polymer ?
#
loop_
_entity_poly.entity_id
_entity_poly.type
_entity_poly.pdbx_seq_one_letter_code
_entity_poly.pdbx_strand_id
1 'polypeptide(L)'
;VVVALTYIYGIGEPTAKKICKDAGISEDIRTNDLTPEDQEKLRSEVDKYRVEGDLRREVSLNIKRLVEIGSYRGIRHRRGLPVRG
;
A
#
# COMPACT_ATOMS: atom_id res chain seq x y z
N VAL A 1 12.60 4.97 -10.63
CA VAL A 1 11.97 5.20 -9.29
C VAL A 1 10.81 4.24 -8.98
N VAL A 2 9.99 3.89 -9.97
CA VAL A 2 8.75 3.10 -9.82
C VAL A 2 8.92 1.82 -8.99
N VAL A 3 9.94 1.01 -9.27
CA VAL A 3 10.20 -0.25 -8.53
C VAL A 3 10.51 0.02 -7.05
N ALA A 4 11.24 1.09 -6.73
CA ALA A 4 11.59 1.39 -5.35
C ALA A 4 10.36 1.75 -4.50
N LEU A 5 9.37 2.44 -5.08
CA LEU A 5 8.12 2.75 -4.39
C LEU A 5 7.29 1.49 -4.08
N THR A 6 7.44 0.41 -4.85
CA THR A 6 6.72 -0.85 -4.60
C THR A 6 7.22 -1.62 -3.38
N TYR A 7 8.36 -1.24 -2.80
CA TYR A 7 8.80 -1.80 -1.52
C TYR A 7 7.93 -1.32 -0.34
N ILE A 8 7.19 -0.23 -0.53
CA ILE A 8 6.26 0.29 0.48
C ILE A 8 4.98 -0.55 0.46
N TYR A 9 4.60 -1.10 1.61
CA TYR A 9 3.40 -1.91 1.73
C TYR A 9 2.14 -1.09 1.40
N GLY A 10 1.35 -1.58 0.44
CA GLY A 10 0.16 -0.90 -0.08
C GLY A 10 0.37 -0.20 -1.42
N ILE A 11 1.62 -0.05 -1.87
CA ILE A 11 1.95 0.51 -3.18
C ILE A 11 2.33 -0.62 -4.14
N GLY A 12 1.53 -0.81 -5.19
CA GLY A 12 1.86 -1.70 -6.30
C GLY A 12 2.39 -0.91 -7.50
N GLU A 13 2.80 -1.63 -8.55
CA GLU A 13 3.26 -1.01 -9.79
C GLU A 13 2.29 0.05 -10.39
N PRO A 14 0.96 -0.19 -10.48
CA PRO A 14 0.07 0.81 -11.08
C PRO A 14 -0.11 2.05 -10.20
N THR A 15 -0.06 1.92 -8.87
CA THR A 15 -0.13 3.08 -7.98
C THR A 15 1.19 3.84 -7.93
N ALA A 16 2.33 3.15 -7.97
CA ALA A 16 3.64 3.77 -8.07
C ALA A 16 3.78 4.64 -9.34
N LYS A 17 3.32 4.16 -10.50
CA LYS A 17 3.31 4.96 -11.75
C LYS A 17 2.44 6.21 -11.64
N LYS A 18 1.26 6.09 -11.01
CA LYS A 18 0.39 7.24 -10.75
C LYS A 18 1.07 8.27 -9.86
N ILE A 19 1.66 7.85 -8.75
CA ILE A 19 2.37 8.72 -7.81
C ILE A 19 3.52 9.46 -8.51
N CYS A 20 4.32 8.77 -9.32
CA CYS A 20 5.39 9.41 -10.10
C CYS A 20 4.84 10.46 -11.08
N LYS A 21 3.74 10.13 -11.77
CA LYS A 21 3.09 11.04 -12.73
C LYS A 21 2.52 12.28 -12.05
N ASP A 22 1.85 12.11 -10.92
CA ASP A 22 1.22 13.19 -10.16
C ASP A 22 2.27 14.09 -9.48
N ALA A 23 3.40 13.51 -9.06
CA ALA A 23 4.56 14.25 -8.55
C ALA A 23 5.41 14.93 -9.66
N GLY A 24 5.13 14.64 -10.94
CA GLY A 24 5.84 15.19 -12.09
C GLY A 24 7.25 14.64 -12.28
N ILE A 25 7.54 13.44 -11.75
CA ILE A 25 8.87 12.81 -11.78
C ILE A 25 8.89 11.71 -12.84
N SER A 26 9.92 11.70 -13.69
CA SER A 26 10.08 10.66 -14.71
C SER A 26 10.33 9.28 -14.09
N GLU A 27 9.69 8.26 -14.65
CA GLU A 27 9.79 6.88 -14.19
C GLU A 27 11.22 6.31 -14.31
N ASP A 28 11.96 6.81 -15.31
CA ASP A 28 13.31 6.37 -15.72
C ASP A 28 14.44 6.91 -14.81
N ILE A 29 14.15 7.91 -13.98
CA ILE A 29 15.12 8.46 -13.05
C ILE A 29 15.53 7.37 -12.05
N ARG A 30 16.83 7.27 -11.75
CA ARG A 30 17.32 6.37 -10.70
C ARG A 30 17.08 7.01 -9.34
N THR A 31 16.85 6.19 -8.33
CA THR A 31 16.62 6.66 -6.95
C THR A 31 17.76 7.51 -6.40
N ASN A 32 18.99 7.29 -6.87
CA ASN A 32 20.17 8.05 -6.43
C ASN A 32 20.22 9.46 -7.03
N ASP A 33 19.51 9.69 -8.13
CA ASP A 33 19.51 10.97 -8.86
C ASP A 33 18.32 11.85 -8.43
N LEU A 34 17.56 11.45 -7.41
CA LEU A 34 16.44 12.23 -6.88
C LEU A 34 16.95 13.42 -6.07
N THR A 35 16.48 14.61 -6.44
CA THR A 35 16.73 15.82 -5.65
C THR A 35 15.93 15.79 -4.34
N PRO A 36 16.36 16.52 -3.30
CA PRO A 36 15.60 16.62 -2.05
C PRO A 36 14.16 17.14 -2.26
N GLU A 37 13.97 18.06 -3.21
CA GLU A 37 12.66 18.61 -3.56
C GLU A 37 11.74 17.54 -4.17
N ASP A 38 12.28 16.67 -5.02
CA ASP A 38 11.53 15.57 -5.62
C ASP A 38 11.16 14.50 -4.58
N GLN A 39 12.02 14.29 -3.58
CA GLN A 39 11.70 13.42 -2.45
C GLN A 39 10.55 13.98 -1.60
N GLU A 40 10.51 15.29 -1.37
CA GLU A 40 9.43 15.96 -0.66
C GLU A 40 8.09 15.80 -1.42
N LYS A 41 8.10 16.01 -2.74
CA LYS A 41 6.92 15.81 -3.61
C LYS A 41 6.43 14.37 -3.59
N LEU A 42 7.33 13.39 -3.64
CA LEU A 42 6.95 11.98 -3.55
C LEU A 42 6.34 11.66 -2.19
N ARG A 43 6.88 12.20 -1.09
CA ARG A 43 6.32 11.99 0.24
C ARG A 43 4.91 12.56 0.37
N SER A 44 4.71 13.81 -0.05
CA SER A 44 3.39 14.45 0.02
C SER A 44 2.34 13.73 -0.83
N GLU A 45 2.76 13.14 -1.96
CA GLU A 45 1.87 12.37 -2.81
C GLU A 45 1.59 10.96 -2.24
N VAL A 46 2.57 10.33 -1.60
CA VAL A 46 2.40 9.05 -0.90
C VAL A 46 1.48 9.18 0.31
N ASP A 47 1.54 10.28 1.06
CA ASP A 47 0.72 10.52 2.26
C ASP A 47 -0.79 10.54 1.97
N LYS A 48 -1.19 10.74 0.71
CA LYS A 48 -2.60 10.64 0.28
C LYS A 48 -3.12 9.20 0.29
N TYR A 49 -2.23 8.22 0.32
CA TYR A 49 -2.57 6.80 0.28
C TYR A 49 -2.38 6.17 1.66
N ARG A 50 -3.25 5.21 2.00
CA ARG A 50 -3.06 4.38 3.19
C ARG A 50 -1.97 3.36 2.93
N VAL A 51 -0.82 3.52 3.58
CA VAL A 51 0.36 2.67 3.40
C VAL A 51 0.84 2.11 4.74
N GLU A 52 1.70 1.09 4.67
CA GLU A 52 2.41 0.52 5.81
C GLU A 52 1.52 0.17 7.02
N GLY A 53 1.82 0.76 8.17
CA GLY A 53 1.21 0.41 9.45
C GLY A 53 -0.30 0.64 9.47
N ASP A 54 -0.76 1.74 8.88
CA ASP A 54 -2.17 2.10 8.86
C ASP A 54 -2.98 1.09 8.03
N LEU A 55 -2.47 0.73 6.85
CA LEU A 55 -3.11 -0.28 6.00
C LEU A 55 -3.10 -1.66 6.67
N ARG A 56 -1.99 -2.06 7.29
CA ARG A 56 -1.88 -3.34 8.03
C ARG A 56 -2.87 -3.39 9.19
N ARG A 57 -2.99 -2.30 9.94
CA ARG A 57 -3.93 -2.20 11.07
C ARG A 57 -5.37 -2.26 10.59
N GLU A 58 -5.71 -1.54 9.52
CA GLU A 58 -7.04 -1.56 8.93
C GLU A 58 -7.44 -2.98 8.47
N VAL A 59 -6.56 -3.67 7.73
CA VAL A 59 -6.80 -5.06 7.29
C VAL A 59 -6.99 -5.98 8.49
N SER A 60 -6.17 -5.83 9.54
CA SER A 60 -6.28 -6.62 10.76
C SER A 60 -7.61 -6.39 11.49
N LEU A 61 -8.05 -5.13 11.60
CA LEU A 61 -9.34 -4.77 12.18
C LEU A 61 -10.51 -5.32 11.36
N ASN A 62 -10.41 -5.26 10.04
CA ASN A 62 -11.41 -5.83 9.14
C ASN A 62 -11.56 -7.34 9.32
N ILE A 63 -10.45 -8.09 9.45
CA ILE A 63 -10.47 -9.52 9.73
C ILE A 63 -11.05 -9.78 11.13
N LYS A 64 -10.60 -9.03 12.15
CA LYS A 64 -11.07 -9.17 13.53
C LYS A 64 -12.59 -8.96 13.63
N ARG A 65 -13.12 -7.94 12.95
CA ARG A 65 -14.56 -7.69 12.84
C ARG A 65 -15.32 -8.88 12.27
N LEU A 66 -14.81 -9.50 11.19
CA LEU A 66 -15.45 -10.69 10.59
C LEU A 66 -15.48 -11.89 11.56
N VAL A 67 -14.43 -12.04 12.36
CA VAL A 67 -14.28 -13.09 13.37
C VAL A 67 -15.21 -12.87 14.57
N GLU A 68 -15.34 -11.63 15.04
CA GLU A 68 -16.21 -11.25 16.17
C GLU A 68 -17.69 -11.41 15.83
N ILE A 69 -18.10 -11.03 14.63
CA ILE A 69 -19.48 -11.18 14.16
C ILE A 69 -19.85 -12.67 13.91
N GLY A 70 -18.86 -13.56 13.79
CA GLY A 70 -19.11 -14.99 13.55
C GLY A 70 -19.52 -15.32 12.12
N SER A 71 -19.24 -14.43 11.16
CA SER A 71 -19.50 -14.68 9.74
C SER A 71 -18.76 -15.94 9.23
N TYR A 72 -19.27 -16.59 8.16
CA TYR A 72 -18.60 -17.75 7.53
C TYR A 72 -17.13 -17.44 7.21
N ARG A 73 -16.87 -16.28 6.59
CA ARG A 73 -15.51 -15.80 6.32
C ARG A 73 -14.67 -15.66 7.59
N GLY A 74 -15.23 -15.14 8.67
CA GLY A 74 -14.56 -15.04 9.97
C GLY A 74 -14.19 -16.39 10.56
N ILE A 75 -15.09 -17.38 10.49
CA ILE A 75 -14.80 -18.75 10.94
C ILE A 75 -13.66 -19.37 10.12
N ARG A 76 -13.68 -19.18 8.81
CA ARG A 76 -12.62 -19.65 7.90
C ARG A 76 -11.28 -18.97 8.21
N HIS A 77 -11.27 -17.65 8.39
CA HIS A 77 -10.08 -16.90 8.83
C HIS A 77 -9.53 -17.42 10.17
N ARG A 78 -10.39 -17.68 11.16
CA ARG A 78 -9.98 -18.24 12.47
C ARG A 78 -9.35 -19.62 12.34
N ARG A 79 -9.83 -20.43 11.41
CA ARG A 79 -9.34 -21.80 11.13
C ARG A 79 -8.18 -21.84 10.12
N GLY A 80 -7.73 -20.70 9.59
CA GLY A 80 -6.70 -20.65 8.55
C GLY A 80 -7.12 -21.27 7.20
N LEU A 81 -8.42 -21.36 6.93
CA LEU A 81 -8.95 -21.96 5.70
C LEU A 81 -9.22 -20.89 4.63
N PRO A 82 -9.24 -21.26 3.33
CA PRO A 82 -9.57 -20.32 2.26
C PRO A 82 -10.97 -19.71 2.46
N VAL A 83 -11.09 -18.43 2.11
CA VAL A 83 -12.31 -17.63 2.31
C VAL A 83 -13.09 -17.36 1.01
N ARG A 84 -12.52 -17.77 -0.13
CA ARG A 84 -13.12 -17.71 -1.48
C ARG A 84 -13.27 -19.12 -2.07
N GLY A 85 -13.70 -20.07 -1.23
CA GLY A 85 -13.75 -21.52 -1.49
C GLY A 85 -13.75 -22.29 -0.18
#